data_AF-Q2FL56-F1
#
_entry.id   AF-Q2FL56-F1
#
_cell.length_a   1.000
_cell.length_b   1.000
_cell.length_c   1.000
_cell.angle_alpha   90.00
_cell.angle_beta   90.00
_cell.angle_gamma   90.00
#
_symmetry.space_group_name_H-M   'P 1'
#
loop_
_entity.id
_entity.type
_entity.pdbx_description
1 polymer ?
#
loop_
_entity_poly.entity_id
_entity_poly.type
_entity_poly.pdbx_seq_one_letter_code
_entity_poly.pdbx_strand_id
1 'polypeptide(L)'
;MNPEESIRTALSVLFPEGSVVELRALGERTHYGYYTDFDRLARDAAVLDSTSGISGIYITLNQVHSDLLSRCANRMKRAGQREPQTSDGDIMHRLWFPIDIDPVRPAGISSSDAEHAAARDKAEKIREFLSERGWPDAVIADSGNGAHLLYAIDLPNTQESTTLIKNSLTVLSTFFSDKESEVDTSVSNAARIWKLYGTLSRKRDSTSTRPHRRSLLLEVPQEVHVVEYQQISHLSSLFFGCPVEMNPSEAQGTSTSGEDLGAWLSSHGLSYRKKPFAGGRIFLFDHCPFW
;
A
#
# COMPACT_ATOMS: atom_id res chain seq x y z
N MET A 1 22.81 12.60 -2.76
CA MET A 1 22.56 11.79 -1.55
C MET A 1 23.15 10.41 -1.81
N ASN A 2 23.96 9.89 -0.90
CA ASN A 2 24.51 8.53 -1.03
C ASN A 2 23.34 7.53 -0.99
N PRO A 3 23.22 6.56 -1.94
CA PRO A 3 22.16 5.56 -1.89
C PRO A 3 22.05 4.83 -0.54
N GLU A 4 23.18 4.56 0.11
CA GLU A 4 23.21 3.94 1.45
C GLU A 4 22.55 4.83 2.51
N GLU A 5 22.85 6.15 2.50
CA GLU A 5 22.23 7.10 3.43
C GLU A 5 20.71 7.18 3.22
N SER A 6 20.25 7.25 1.97
CA SER A 6 18.82 7.27 1.65
C SER A 6 18.11 6.01 2.15
N ILE A 7 18.73 4.85 1.96
CA ILE A 7 18.19 3.57 2.43
C ILE A 7 18.15 3.52 3.96
N ARG A 8 19.23 3.94 4.63
CA ARG A 8 19.30 4.00 6.09
C ARG A 8 18.21 4.91 6.67
N THR A 9 18.05 6.11 6.11
CA THR A 9 16.96 7.02 6.50
C THR A 9 15.59 6.36 6.32
N ALA A 10 15.36 5.65 5.22
CA ALA A 10 14.11 4.94 5.01
C ALA A 10 13.85 3.86 6.08
N LEU A 11 14.87 3.09 6.47
CA LEU A 11 14.73 2.08 7.52
C LEU A 11 14.39 2.70 8.87
N SER A 12 15.05 3.80 9.25
CA SER A 12 14.78 4.51 10.50
C SER A 12 13.38 5.15 10.55
N VAL A 13 12.80 5.52 9.41
CA VAL A 13 11.41 5.99 9.34
C VAL A 13 10.43 4.83 9.48
N LEU A 14 10.73 3.69 8.87
CA LEU A 14 9.78 2.57 8.76
C LEU A 14 9.77 1.63 9.97
N PHE A 15 10.88 1.55 10.73
CA PHE A 15 11.04 0.60 11.82
C PHE A 15 11.67 1.24 13.05
N PRO A 16 11.21 0.83 14.26
CA PRO A 16 11.96 1.06 15.48
C PRO A 16 13.35 0.41 15.42
N GLU A 17 14.33 1.05 16.06
CA GLU A 17 15.68 0.48 16.20
C GLU A 17 15.65 -0.92 16.82
N GLY A 18 16.51 -1.81 16.32
CA GLY A 18 16.60 -3.20 16.79
C GLY A 18 15.53 -4.14 16.24
N SER A 19 14.54 -3.65 15.49
CA SER A 19 13.56 -4.49 14.80
C SER A 19 14.25 -5.41 13.79
N VAL A 20 13.77 -6.66 13.67
CA VAL A 20 14.20 -7.56 12.60
C VAL A 20 13.48 -7.20 11.30
N VAL A 21 14.25 -6.93 10.26
CA VAL A 21 13.75 -6.63 8.91
C VAL A 21 14.25 -7.68 7.93
N GLU A 22 13.34 -8.33 7.21
CA GLU A 22 13.73 -9.15 6.06
C GLU A 22 14.04 -8.23 4.88
N LEU A 23 15.24 -8.35 4.29
CA LEU A 23 15.59 -7.77 2.99
C LEU A 23 15.46 -8.84 1.92
N ARG A 24 14.81 -8.54 0.81
CA ARG A 24 14.64 -9.42 -0.34
C ARG A 24 14.95 -8.71 -1.65
N ALA A 25 15.90 -9.22 -2.41
CA ALA A 25 16.17 -8.73 -3.77
C ALA A 25 15.71 -9.75 -4.80
N LEU A 26 14.82 -9.33 -5.70
CA LEU A 26 14.28 -10.14 -6.79
C LEU A 26 15.13 -9.96 -8.04
N GLY A 27 15.23 -11.01 -8.85
CA GLY A 27 16.04 -11.07 -10.06
C GLY A 27 15.86 -12.45 -10.71
N GLU A 28 16.87 -12.95 -11.44
CA GLU A 28 16.88 -14.35 -11.89
C GLU A 28 16.78 -15.34 -10.72
N ARG A 29 17.40 -14.97 -9.59
CA ARG A 29 17.32 -15.69 -8.33
C ARG A 29 17.09 -14.69 -7.21
N THR A 30 16.22 -15.05 -6.28
CA THR A 30 15.96 -14.25 -5.09
C THR A 30 17.18 -14.28 -4.16
N HIS A 31 17.57 -13.13 -3.65
CA HIS A 31 18.48 -12.99 -2.53
C HIS A 31 17.68 -12.53 -1.32
N TYR A 32 18.06 -12.99 -0.13
CA TYR A 32 17.40 -12.61 1.11
C TYR A 32 18.38 -12.49 2.28
N GLY A 33 17.98 -11.76 3.31
CA GLY A 33 18.71 -11.59 4.57
C GLY A 33 17.78 -11.07 5.66
N TYR A 34 18.15 -11.23 6.92
CA TYR A 34 17.39 -10.69 8.07
C TYR A 34 18.33 -9.82 8.90
N TYR A 35 17.91 -8.60 9.24
CA TYR A 35 18.78 -7.60 9.83
C TYR A 35 18.18 -6.97 11.06
N THR A 36 19.02 -6.72 12.05
CA THR A 36 18.82 -5.74 13.12
C THR A 36 19.78 -4.56 13.00
N ASP A 37 20.88 -4.73 12.25
CA ASP A 37 21.84 -3.69 11.90
C ASP A 37 21.39 -3.01 10.59
N PHE A 38 20.75 -1.83 10.71
CA PHE A 38 20.24 -1.08 9.56
C PHE A 38 21.34 -0.47 8.69
N ASP A 39 22.50 -0.15 9.26
CA ASP A 39 23.66 0.29 8.49
C ASP A 39 24.17 -0.84 7.60
N ARG A 40 24.22 -2.07 8.14
CA ARG A 40 24.59 -3.25 7.38
C ARG A 40 23.56 -3.57 6.30
N LEU A 41 22.27 -3.51 6.62
CA LEU A 41 21.20 -3.68 5.64
C LEU A 41 21.37 -2.67 4.49
N ALA A 42 21.57 -1.38 4.81
CA ALA A 42 21.73 -0.32 3.82
C ALA A 42 22.91 -0.56 2.88
N ARG A 43 24.07 -0.98 3.41
CA ARG A 43 25.25 -1.36 2.60
C ARG A 43 24.95 -2.52 1.67
N ASP A 44 24.41 -3.61 2.21
CA ASP A 44 24.14 -4.82 1.43
C ASP A 44 23.06 -4.54 0.35
N ALA A 45 22.05 -3.72 0.66
CA ALA A 45 21.05 -3.26 -0.30
C ALA A 45 21.65 -2.36 -1.40
N ALA A 46 22.56 -1.44 -1.07
CA ALA A 46 23.25 -0.61 -2.06
C ALA A 46 24.10 -1.44 -3.03
N VAL A 47 24.80 -2.46 -2.51
CA VAL A 47 25.55 -3.42 -3.35
C VAL A 47 24.60 -4.17 -4.29
N LEU A 48 23.49 -4.71 -3.77
CA LEU A 48 22.48 -5.38 -4.60
C LEU A 48 21.88 -4.45 -5.65
N ASP A 49 21.67 -3.17 -5.30
CA ASP A 49 21.11 -2.20 -6.24
C ASP A 49 22.08 -1.88 -7.37
N SER A 50 23.40 -2.00 -7.15
CA SER A 50 24.41 -1.89 -8.22
C SER A 50 24.64 -3.18 -9.00
N THR A 51 24.06 -4.31 -8.55
CA THR A 51 24.28 -5.63 -9.13
C THR A 51 23.38 -5.88 -10.34
N SER A 52 23.96 -6.30 -11.46
CA SER A 52 23.23 -6.68 -12.67
C SER A 52 22.27 -7.85 -12.42
N GLY A 53 21.08 -7.80 -12.99
CA GLY A 53 20.07 -8.87 -12.90
C GLY A 53 19.13 -8.78 -11.70
N ILE A 54 19.33 -7.82 -10.79
CA ILE A 54 18.37 -7.50 -9.73
C ILE A 54 17.29 -6.58 -10.30
N SER A 55 16.03 -7.03 -10.28
CA SER A 55 14.86 -6.27 -10.78
C SER A 55 14.27 -5.33 -9.73
N GLY A 56 14.38 -5.67 -8.44
CA GLY A 56 13.88 -4.85 -7.35
C GLY A 56 14.31 -5.36 -5.99
N ILE A 57 14.40 -4.45 -5.04
CA ILE A 57 14.79 -4.70 -3.65
C ILE A 57 13.63 -4.29 -2.75
N TYR A 58 13.29 -5.17 -1.83
CA TYR A 58 12.09 -5.13 -1.03
C TYR A 58 12.42 -5.48 0.42
N ILE A 59 11.53 -5.08 1.31
CA ILE A 59 11.57 -5.38 2.74
C ILE A 59 10.20 -5.85 3.23
N THR A 60 10.12 -6.54 4.36
CA THR A 60 8.85 -6.68 5.09
C THR A 60 8.48 -5.36 5.74
N LEU A 61 7.21 -4.96 5.74
CA LEU A 61 6.78 -3.67 6.28
C LEU A 61 6.41 -3.71 7.78
N ASN A 62 6.12 -4.89 8.32
CA ASN A 62 5.57 -5.07 9.67
C ASN A 62 6.57 -5.76 10.59
N GLN A 63 6.28 -5.75 11.90
CA GLN A 63 7.18 -6.31 12.90
C GLN A 63 7.30 -7.82 12.72
N VAL A 64 8.49 -8.28 12.32
CA VAL A 64 8.84 -9.69 12.16
C VAL A 64 9.22 -10.29 13.51
N HIS A 65 8.87 -11.55 13.75
CA HIS A 65 9.30 -12.29 14.93
C HIS A 65 10.85 -12.32 15.02
N SER A 66 11.41 -11.96 16.19
CA SER A 66 12.85 -11.72 16.37
C SER A 66 13.73 -12.93 16.01
N ASP A 67 13.28 -14.14 16.33
CA ASP A 67 14.04 -15.38 16.08
C ASP A 67 14.32 -15.63 14.60
N LEU A 68 13.57 -15.00 13.69
CA LEU A 68 13.80 -15.11 12.26
C LEU A 68 15.13 -14.49 11.83
N LEU A 69 15.74 -13.65 12.66
CA LEU A 69 17.12 -13.20 12.47
C LEU A 69 18.05 -14.40 12.21
N SER A 70 17.83 -15.52 12.90
CA SER A 70 18.64 -16.74 12.78
C SER A 70 18.57 -17.39 11.39
N ARG A 71 17.55 -17.08 10.56
CA ARG A 71 17.46 -17.60 9.18
C ARG A 71 18.61 -17.07 8.31
N CYS A 72 19.03 -15.82 8.51
CA CYS A 72 20.13 -15.20 7.75
C CYS A 72 20.63 -13.90 8.40
N ALA A 73 21.24 -14.00 9.59
CA ALA A 73 21.53 -12.85 10.46
C ALA A 73 22.55 -11.87 9.87
N ASN A 74 22.13 -10.61 9.69
CA ASN A 74 22.92 -9.45 9.28
C ASN A 74 23.82 -9.70 8.05
N ARG A 75 23.31 -10.48 7.10
CA ARG A 75 23.99 -10.81 5.84
C ARG A 75 23.01 -11.22 4.76
N MET A 76 23.46 -11.15 3.52
CA MET A 76 22.73 -11.69 2.37
C MET A 76 23.10 -13.13 2.04
N LYS A 77 22.13 -13.87 1.52
CA LYS A 77 22.31 -15.19 0.90
C LYS A 77 21.42 -15.30 -0.33
N ARG A 78 21.89 -16.04 -1.34
CA ARG A 78 21.05 -16.45 -2.46
C ARG A 78 20.07 -17.55 -2.01
N ALA A 79 18.79 -17.37 -2.25
CA ALA A 79 17.77 -18.35 -1.88
C ALA A 79 17.98 -19.69 -2.60
N GLY A 80 17.85 -20.78 -1.83
CA GLY A 80 17.67 -22.13 -2.35
C GLY A 80 16.21 -22.40 -2.72
N GLN A 81 15.92 -23.58 -3.28
CA GLN A 81 14.56 -23.93 -3.73
C GLN A 81 13.51 -24.05 -2.61
N ARG A 82 13.92 -24.24 -1.34
CA ARG A 82 13.03 -24.49 -0.20
C ARG A 82 13.40 -23.69 1.05
N GLU A 83 14.05 -22.55 0.87
CA GLU A 83 14.38 -21.67 2.00
C GLU A 83 13.10 -20.97 2.50
N PRO A 84 12.78 -21.05 3.81
CA PRO A 84 11.61 -20.38 4.35
C PRO A 84 11.80 -18.86 4.32
N GLN A 85 10.81 -18.19 3.74
CA GLN A 85 10.67 -16.74 3.74
C GLN A 85 9.68 -16.29 4.82
N THR A 86 9.67 -15.00 5.18
CA THR A 86 8.67 -14.47 6.12
C THR A 86 7.27 -14.70 5.55
N SER A 87 6.45 -15.38 6.33
CA SER A 87 5.04 -15.66 6.07
C SER A 87 4.15 -14.78 6.94
N ASP A 88 2.86 -14.73 6.66
CA ASP A 88 1.93 -13.91 7.44
C ASP A 88 1.91 -14.29 8.94
N GLY A 89 2.11 -15.57 9.27
CA GLY A 89 2.17 -16.04 10.66
C GLY A 89 3.48 -15.71 11.38
N ASP A 90 4.50 -15.24 10.67
CA ASP A 90 5.77 -14.79 11.25
C ASP A 90 5.72 -13.30 11.69
N ILE A 91 4.61 -12.61 11.42
CA ILE A 91 4.43 -11.20 11.77
C ILE A 91 3.81 -11.09 13.17
N MET A 92 4.46 -10.34 14.05
CA MET A 92 4.01 -10.10 15.42
C MET A 92 2.99 -8.98 15.49
N HIS A 93 3.22 -7.91 14.72
CA HIS A 93 2.45 -6.69 14.82
C HIS A 93 2.38 -5.94 13.50
N ARG A 94 1.22 -5.34 13.19
CA ARG A 94 1.02 -4.52 11.99
C ARG A 94 1.34 -3.06 12.34
N LEU A 95 2.33 -2.50 11.66
CA LEU A 95 2.86 -1.16 11.92
C LEU A 95 2.35 -0.12 10.91
N TRP A 96 1.95 -0.58 9.73
CA TRP A 96 1.55 0.30 8.63
C TRP A 96 0.27 -0.18 7.96
N PHE A 97 -0.59 0.78 7.60
CA PHE A 97 -1.64 0.63 6.60
C PHE A 97 -1.08 1.12 5.26
N PRO A 98 -0.58 0.21 4.40
CA PRO A 98 0.01 0.58 3.13
C PRO A 98 -1.05 0.81 2.06
N ILE A 99 -0.96 1.93 1.36
CA ILE A 99 -1.73 2.20 0.15
C ILE A 99 -0.74 2.26 -1.00
N ASP A 100 -0.84 1.29 -1.92
CA ASP A 100 -0.04 1.22 -3.14
C ASP A 100 -0.88 1.69 -4.33
N ILE A 101 -0.43 2.75 -4.99
CA ILE A 101 -1.08 3.31 -6.18
C ILE A 101 -0.20 3.04 -7.39
N ASP A 102 -0.65 2.13 -8.24
CA ASP A 102 0.05 1.72 -9.45
C ASP A 102 -0.65 2.29 -10.70
N PRO A 103 0.08 2.85 -11.67
CA PRO A 103 -0.53 3.27 -12.92
C PRO A 103 -0.91 2.08 -13.79
N VAL A 104 -2.03 2.22 -14.50
CA VAL A 104 -2.48 1.23 -15.49
C VAL A 104 -1.57 1.31 -16.71
N ARG A 105 -0.81 0.24 -16.94
CA ARG A 105 0.16 0.12 -18.04
C ARG A 105 0.30 -1.33 -18.50
N PRO A 106 0.92 -1.60 -19.66
CA PRO A 106 1.23 -2.97 -20.04
C PRO A 106 2.04 -3.70 -18.97
N ALA A 107 1.72 -4.97 -18.74
CA ALA A 107 2.33 -5.75 -17.67
C ALA A 107 3.86 -5.89 -17.86
N GLY A 108 4.61 -5.71 -16.77
CA GLY A 108 6.04 -6.00 -16.73
C GLY A 108 6.98 -4.88 -17.19
N ILE A 109 6.48 -3.72 -17.62
CA ILE A 109 7.31 -2.56 -18.00
C ILE A 109 7.19 -1.42 -16.98
N SER A 110 8.12 -0.46 -17.03
CA SER A 110 8.09 0.74 -16.16
C SER A 110 7.07 1.77 -16.65
N SER A 111 6.62 2.66 -15.76
CA SER A 111 5.72 3.76 -16.14
C SER A 111 6.41 4.81 -17.00
N SER A 112 5.64 5.40 -17.92
CA SER A 112 5.98 6.68 -18.52
C SER A 112 5.88 7.83 -17.50
N ASP A 113 6.38 9.01 -17.83
CA ASP A 113 6.29 10.17 -16.94
C ASP A 113 4.84 10.57 -16.66
N ALA A 114 3.96 10.50 -17.67
CA ALA A 114 2.54 10.81 -17.52
C ALA A 114 1.80 9.78 -16.64
N GLU A 115 2.08 8.49 -16.85
CA GLU A 115 1.53 7.40 -16.01
C GLU A 115 1.98 7.56 -14.55
N HIS A 116 3.26 7.88 -14.33
CA HIS A 116 3.82 8.10 -13.00
C HIS A 116 3.21 9.32 -12.30
N ALA A 117 3.03 10.43 -13.02
CA ALA A 117 2.36 11.62 -12.51
C ALA A 117 0.91 11.33 -12.11
N ALA A 118 0.15 10.59 -12.93
CA ALA A 118 -1.23 10.23 -12.64
C ALA A 118 -1.37 9.39 -11.35
N ALA A 119 -0.39 8.53 -11.04
CA ALA A 119 -0.37 7.79 -9.78
C ALA A 119 -0.12 8.72 -8.56
N ARG A 120 0.77 9.71 -8.71
CA ARG A 120 1.05 10.71 -7.66
C ARG A 120 -0.14 11.62 -7.41
N ASP A 121 -0.76 12.14 -8.45
CA ASP A 121 -1.97 12.97 -8.32
C ASP A 121 -3.11 12.23 -7.62
N LYS A 122 -3.19 10.91 -7.82
CA LYS A 122 -4.16 10.06 -7.11
C LYS A 122 -3.81 9.85 -5.64
N ALA A 123 -2.53 9.69 -5.32
CA ALA A 123 -2.09 9.62 -3.93
C ALA A 123 -2.46 10.91 -3.18
N GLU A 124 -2.31 12.08 -3.80
CA GLU A 124 -2.73 13.35 -3.22
C GLU A 124 -4.24 13.41 -2.93
N LYS A 125 -5.07 13.01 -3.90
CA LYS A 125 -6.53 12.95 -3.71
C LYS A 125 -6.94 11.99 -2.58
N ILE A 126 -6.25 10.86 -2.43
CA ILE A 126 -6.47 9.91 -1.33
C ILE A 126 -6.05 10.54 0.00
N ARG A 127 -4.91 11.23 0.04
CA ARG A 127 -4.42 11.95 1.22
C ARG A 127 -5.42 13.01 1.68
N GLU A 128 -5.89 13.86 0.78
CA GLU A 128 -6.91 14.88 1.06
C GLU A 128 -8.19 14.24 1.63
N PHE A 129 -8.70 13.20 0.97
CA PHE A 129 -9.89 12.47 1.40
C PHE A 129 -9.77 11.88 2.83
N LEU A 130 -8.60 11.35 3.18
CA LEU A 130 -8.35 10.79 4.51
C LEU A 130 -8.14 11.89 5.56
N SER A 131 -7.45 12.98 5.20
CA SER A 131 -7.25 14.15 6.05
C SER A 131 -8.58 14.83 6.43
N GLU A 132 -9.52 14.97 5.48
CA GLU A 132 -10.88 15.45 5.75
C GLU A 132 -11.65 14.57 6.76
N ARG A 133 -11.22 13.33 6.95
CA ARG A 133 -11.77 12.37 7.93
C ARG A 133 -10.94 12.30 9.21
N GLY A 134 -10.06 13.27 9.40
CA GLY A 134 -9.22 13.42 10.58
C GLY A 134 -8.02 12.47 10.64
N TRP A 135 -7.70 11.75 9.55
CA TRP A 135 -6.50 10.91 9.55
C TRP A 135 -5.25 11.79 9.70
N PRO A 136 -4.24 11.35 10.48
CA PRO A 136 -2.94 12.04 10.57
C PRO A 136 -2.20 12.02 9.23
N ASP A 137 -1.13 12.82 9.13
CA ASP A 137 -0.29 12.85 7.93
C ASP A 137 0.39 11.50 7.66
N ALA A 138 0.42 11.10 6.38
CA ALA A 138 1.10 9.89 5.93
C ALA A 138 2.58 10.13 5.65
N VAL A 139 3.38 9.07 5.73
CA VAL A 139 4.65 9.02 5.00
C VAL A 139 4.35 8.82 3.52
N ILE A 140 4.81 9.75 2.68
CA ILE A 140 4.59 9.76 1.23
C ILE A 140 5.87 9.32 0.53
N ALA A 141 5.74 8.39 -0.40
CA ALA A 141 6.89 7.87 -1.12
C ALA A 141 6.59 7.55 -2.59
N ASP A 142 7.64 7.55 -3.38
CA ASP A 142 7.66 7.09 -4.75
C ASP A 142 8.17 5.65 -4.80
N SER A 143 7.42 4.75 -5.43
CA SER A 143 7.84 3.36 -5.64
C SER A 143 8.84 3.20 -6.81
N GLY A 144 9.10 4.28 -7.54
CA GLY A 144 9.81 4.38 -8.81
C GLY A 144 8.88 4.20 -10.03
N ASN A 145 7.65 3.76 -9.81
CA ASN A 145 6.70 3.45 -10.86
C ASN A 145 5.30 4.02 -10.60
N GLY A 146 4.92 4.14 -9.33
CA GLY A 146 3.68 4.69 -8.84
C GLY A 146 3.92 5.48 -7.56
N ALA A 147 2.93 5.53 -6.69
CA ALA A 147 2.99 6.28 -5.43
C ALA A 147 2.57 5.39 -4.26
N HIS A 148 3.17 5.65 -3.10
CA HIS A 148 2.88 4.96 -1.86
C HIS A 148 2.47 5.97 -0.80
N LEU A 149 1.43 5.64 -0.04
CA LEU A 149 1.09 6.30 1.22
C LEU A 149 1.19 5.27 2.33
N LEU A 150 1.92 5.60 3.39
CA LEU A 150 2.08 4.76 4.56
C LEU A 150 1.54 5.50 5.78
N TYR A 151 0.41 5.00 6.28
CA TYR A 151 -0.18 5.49 7.53
C TYR A 151 0.23 4.55 8.66
N ALA A 152 0.79 5.10 9.75
CA ALA A 152 1.16 4.29 10.89
C ALA A 152 -0.09 3.75 11.58
N ILE A 153 -0.06 2.48 11.98
CA ILE A 153 -1.14 1.82 12.69
C ILE A 153 -0.56 0.99 13.84
N ASP A 154 -1.41 0.68 14.81
CA ASP A 154 -1.08 -0.19 15.94
C ASP A 154 -2.13 -1.31 16.01
N LEU A 155 -1.99 -2.33 15.14
CA LEU A 155 -2.92 -3.46 15.08
C LEU A 155 -2.24 -4.82 15.33
N PRO A 156 -2.89 -5.73 16.09
CA PRO A 156 -2.39 -7.08 16.23
C PRO A 156 -2.50 -7.82 14.90
N ASN A 157 -1.66 -8.84 14.70
CA ASN A 157 -1.72 -9.68 13.51
C ASN A 157 -2.83 -10.75 13.64
N THR A 158 -4.09 -10.34 13.46
CA THR A 158 -5.24 -11.23 13.49
C THR A 158 -6.02 -11.22 12.17
N GLN A 159 -6.96 -12.16 12.04
CA GLN A 159 -7.83 -12.24 10.87
C GLN A 159 -8.78 -11.02 10.80
N GLU A 160 -9.19 -10.47 11.94
CA GLU A 160 -9.99 -9.26 12.06
C GLU A 160 -9.21 -8.06 11.51
N SER A 161 -7.96 -7.86 11.94
CA SER A 161 -7.08 -6.79 11.43
C SER A 161 -6.86 -6.93 9.92
N THR A 162 -6.64 -8.16 9.44
CA THR A 162 -6.46 -8.42 8.00
C THR A 162 -7.72 -8.05 7.21
N THR A 163 -8.90 -8.40 7.73
CA THR A 163 -10.19 -8.06 7.11
C THR A 163 -10.42 -6.56 7.11
N LEU A 164 -10.12 -5.88 8.22
CA LEU A 164 -10.27 -4.43 8.35
C LEU A 164 -9.40 -3.68 7.33
N ILE A 165 -8.13 -4.06 7.20
CA ILE A 165 -7.20 -3.47 6.22
C ILE A 165 -7.68 -3.74 4.79
N LYS A 166 -8.06 -4.98 4.48
CA LYS A 166 -8.55 -5.36 3.16
C LYS A 166 -9.81 -4.58 2.75
N ASN A 167 -10.77 -4.47 3.68
CA ASN A 167 -12.01 -3.73 3.45
C ASN A 167 -11.73 -2.24 3.23
N SER A 168 -10.87 -1.64 4.06
CA SER A 168 -10.44 -0.24 3.91
C SER A 168 -9.77 0.03 2.56
N LEU A 169 -8.86 -0.84 2.12
CA LEU A 169 -8.27 -0.76 0.78
C LEU A 169 -9.31 -0.92 -0.33
N THR A 170 -10.31 -1.78 -0.14
CA THR A 170 -11.40 -1.96 -1.10
C THR A 170 -12.25 -0.70 -1.24
N VAL A 171 -12.50 0.00 -0.13
CA VAL A 171 -13.19 1.30 -0.14
C VAL A 171 -12.40 2.31 -0.96
N LEU A 172 -11.11 2.48 -0.66
CA LEU A 172 -10.22 3.39 -1.39
C LEU A 172 -10.14 3.03 -2.88
N SER A 173 -9.97 1.75 -3.21
CA SER A 173 -9.90 1.31 -4.61
C SER A 173 -11.21 1.59 -5.35
N THR A 174 -12.37 1.40 -4.72
CA THR A 174 -13.66 1.70 -5.35
C THR A 174 -13.81 3.20 -5.64
N PHE A 175 -13.37 4.07 -4.73
CA PHE A 175 -13.44 5.52 -4.93
C PHE A 175 -12.43 6.02 -5.96
N PHE A 176 -11.17 5.56 -5.89
CA PHE A 176 -10.06 6.20 -6.58
C PHE A 176 -9.50 5.41 -7.76
N SER A 177 -9.67 4.09 -7.85
CA SER A 177 -9.18 3.33 -9.01
C SER A 177 -9.97 3.68 -10.28
N ASP A 178 -9.25 3.85 -11.39
CA ASP A 178 -9.81 4.17 -12.71
C ASP A 178 -8.89 3.65 -13.83
N LYS A 179 -9.12 4.10 -15.07
CA LYS A 179 -8.37 3.68 -16.26
C LYS A 179 -6.90 4.14 -16.29
N GLU A 180 -6.50 5.06 -15.41
CA GLU A 180 -5.16 5.67 -15.40
C GLU A 180 -4.29 5.11 -14.26
N SER A 181 -4.89 4.87 -13.10
CA SER A 181 -4.19 4.25 -11.96
C SER A 181 -5.14 3.51 -11.01
N GLU A 182 -4.61 2.52 -10.30
CA GLU A 182 -5.34 1.62 -9.42
C GLU A 182 -4.73 1.62 -8.01
N VAL A 183 -5.58 1.53 -6.99
CA VAL A 183 -5.15 1.21 -5.62
C VAL A 183 -5.09 -0.31 -5.49
N ASP A 184 -3.90 -0.88 -5.26
CA ASP A 184 -3.71 -2.31 -5.11
C ASP A 184 -4.31 -2.80 -3.79
N THR A 185 -5.37 -3.59 -3.86
CA THR A 185 -6.03 -4.18 -2.69
C THR A 185 -5.35 -5.47 -2.22
N SER A 186 -4.42 -6.02 -3.01
CA SER A 186 -3.71 -7.26 -2.70
C SER A 186 -2.67 -7.10 -1.60
N VAL A 187 -2.27 -5.87 -1.28
CA VAL A 187 -1.25 -5.55 -0.26
C VAL A 187 -1.75 -5.74 1.18
N SER A 188 -2.97 -6.23 1.38
CA SER A 188 -3.61 -6.35 2.70
C SER A 188 -3.00 -7.41 3.63
N ASN A 189 -2.18 -8.33 3.12
CA ASN A 189 -1.63 -9.43 3.94
C ASN A 189 -0.48 -8.96 4.86
N ALA A 190 -0.24 -9.72 5.94
CA ALA A 190 0.66 -9.36 7.04
C ALA A 190 2.12 -9.17 6.60
N ALA A 191 2.65 -10.15 5.87
CA ALA A 191 4.04 -10.24 5.42
C ALA A 191 4.25 -9.69 4.00
N ARG A 192 3.37 -8.78 3.54
CA ARG A 192 3.53 -8.13 2.24
C ARG A 192 4.92 -7.51 2.14
N ILE A 193 5.67 -7.92 1.12
CA ILE A 193 6.93 -7.27 0.78
C ILE A 193 6.65 -5.89 0.18
N TRP A 194 7.47 -4.92 0.53
CA TRP A 194 7.32 -3.53 0.18
C TRP A 194 8.61 -2.99 -0.43
N LYS A 195 8.51 -2.04 -1.37
CA LYS A 195 9.69 -1.48 -2.03
C LYS A 195 10.60 -0.83 -0.99
N LEU A 196 11.89 -1.21 -0.99
CA LEU A 196 12.88 -0.51 -0.16
C LEU A 196 13.17 0.85 -0.80
N TYR A 197 12.78 1.93 -0.12
CA TYR A 197 13.05 3.29 -0.58
C TYR A 197 14.54 3.56 -0.64
N GLY A 198 14.96 4.32 -1.65
CA GLY A 198 16.36 4.55 -1.97
C GLY A 198 16.94 3.51 -2.93
N THR A 199 16.16 2.59 -3.52
CA THR A 199 16.65 1.57 -4.49
C THR A 199 15.98 1.71 -5.87
N LEU A 200 16.63 1.26 -6.95
CA LEU A 200 16.06 1.40 -8.31
C LEU A 200 14.92 0.40 -8.56
N SER A 201 13.87 0.83 -9.25
CA SER A 201 12.80 -0.04 -9.73
C SER A 201 13.05 -0.40 -11.19
N ARG A 202 13.48 -1.66 -11.43
CA ARG A 202 13.89 -2.14 -12.76
C ARG A 202 12.86 -3.13 -13.31
N LYS A 203 11.85 -2.60 -14.02
CA LYS A 203 10.89 -3.43 -14.75
C LYS A 203 11.34 -3.53 -16.21
N ARG A 204 11.84 -4.70 -16.61
CA ARG A 204 12.42 -4.97 -17.93
C ARG A 204 13.46 -3.91 -18.31
N ASP A 205 13.56 -3.53 -19.57
CA ASP A 205 14.53 -2.56 -20.05
C ASP A 205 14.13 -1.12 -19.72
N SER A 206 15.12 -0.27 -19.49
CA SER A 206 14.93 1.18 -19.32
C SER A 206 14.98 1.84 -20.68
N THR A 207 13.98 2.65 -21.02
CA THR A 207 13.96 3.45 -22.25
C THR A 207 13.81 4.93 -21.92
N SER A 208 14.01 5.81 -22.92
CA SER A 208 13.75 7.24 -22.74
C SER A 208 12.30 7.56 -22.39
N THR A 209 11.35 6.72 -22.80
CA THR A 209 9.91 6.91 -22.55
C THR A 209 9.40 6.15 -21.32
N ARG A 210 10.14 5.15 -20.84
CA ARG A 210 9.81 4.31 -19.69
C ARG A 210 11.08 4.05 -18.87
N PRO A 211 11.62 5.09 -18.23
CA PRO A 211 12.87 4.98 -17.50
C PRO A 211 12.70 4.16 -16.22
N HIS A 212 13.77 3.50 -15.80
CA HIS A 212 13.87 3.04 -14.41
C HIS A 212 14.06 4.24 -13.51
N ARG A 213 13.27 4.34 -12.44
CA ARG A 213 13.40 5.41 -11.44
C ARG A 213 13.82 4.82 -10.08
N ARG A 214 14.51 5.64 -9.30
CA ARG A 214 14.83 5.31 -7.91
C ARG A 214 13.59 5.55 -7.07
N SER A 215 13.22 4.60 -6.22
CA SER A 215 12.20 4.83 -5.20
C SER A 215 12.74 5.78 -4.14
N LEU A 216 11.91 6.65 -3.57
CA LEU A 216 12.34 7.61 -2.57
C LEU A 216 11.21 7.96 -1.60
N LEU A 217 11.58 8.31 -0.38
CA LEU A 217 10.71 9.07 0.51
C LEU A 217 10.57 10.48 -0.08
N LEU A 218 9.33 10.92 -0.27
CA LEU A 218 9.00 12.25 -0.79
C LEU A 218 8.72 13.21 0.36
N GLU A 219 7.90 12.76 1.30
CA GLU A 219 7.49 13.54 2.47
C GLU A 219 7.43 12.61 3.69
N VAL A 220 8.03 13.05 4.79
CA VAL A 220 7.97 12.35 6.08
C VAL A 220 7.47 13.40 7.08
N PRO A 221 6.33 13.16 7.75
CA PRO A 221 5.84 14.06 8.79
C PRO A 221 6.89 14.25 9.88
N GLN A 222 6.92 15.44 10.50
CA GLN A 222 7.84 15.71 11.62
C GLN A 222 7.62 14.71 12.77
N GLU A 223 6.35 14.38 13.03
CA GLU A 223 5.93 13.34 13.96
C GLU A 223 4.97 12.38 13.24
N VAL A 224 5.27 11.08 13.31
CA VAL A 224 4.41 10.05 12.73
C VAL A 224 3.38 9.65 13.78
N HIS A 225 2.14 10.11 13.61
CA HIS A 225 1.03 9.75 14.48
C HIS A 225 0.34 8.47 14.01
N VAL A 226 -0.06 7.64 14.97
CA VAL A 226 -0.81 6.40 14.72
C VAL A 226 -2.25 6.75 14.33
N VAL A 227 -2.73 6.15 13.24
CA VAL A 227 -4.16 6.16 12.89
C VAL A 227 -4.90 5.29 13.89
N GLU A 228 -5.92 5.86 14.52
CA GLU A 228 -6.72 5.15 15.50
C GLU A 228 -7.55 4.05 14.84
N TYR A 229 -7.75 2.94 15.56
CA TYR A 229 -8.60 1.83 15.10
C TYR A 229 -9.97 2.30 14.58
N GLN A 230 -10.56 3.29 15.27
CA GLN A 230 -11.88 3.85 14.93
C GLN A 230 -11.89 4.54 13.56
N GLN A 231 -10.78 5.18 13.15
CA GLN A 231 -10.67 5.85 11.86
C GLN A 231 -10.62 4.84 10.70
N ILE A 232 -9.86 3.75 10.88
CA ILE A 232 -9.79 2.64 9.92
C ILE A 232 -11.14 1.92 9.86
N SER A 233 -11.75 1.68 11.02
CA SER A 233 -13.09 1.07 11.12
C SER A 233 -14.15 1.92 10.43
N HIS A 234 -14.13 3.24 10.61
CA HIS A 234 -15.03 4.16 9.92
C HIS A 234 -14.85 4.06 8.41
N LEU A 235 -13.61 4.09 7.91
CA LEU A 235 -13.32 3.96 6.48
C LEU A 235 -13.90 2.65 5.92
N SER A 236 -13.66 1.52 6.59
CA SER A 236 -14.23 0.22 6.22
C SER A 236 -15.76 0.22 6.24
N SER A 237 -16.37 0.88 7.23
CA SER A 237 -17.83 0.87 7.42
C SER A 237 -18.60 1.55 6.28
N LEU A 238 -17.93 2.39 5.46
CA LEU A 238 -18.55 3.07 4.32
C LEU A 238 -19.22 2.08 3.35
N PHE A 239 -18.70 0.85 3.24
CA PHE A 239 -19.34 -0.20 2.43
C PHE A 239 -19.69 -1.47 3.18
N PHE A 240 -18.92 -1.82 4.19
CA PHE A 240 -19.03 -3.14 4.82
C PHE A 240 -19.90 -3.13 6.08
N GLY A 241 -20.51 -1.99 6.42
CA GLY A 241 -21.27 -1.80 7.64
C GLY A 241 -20.41 -1.94 8.91
N CYS A 242 -20.92 -1.44 10.02
CA CYS A 242 -20.49 -1.94 11.33
C CYS A 242 -21.27 -3.26 11.57
N PRO A 243 -20.72 -4.29 12.21
CA PRO A 243 -21.54 -5.37 12.76
C PRO A 243 -22.38 -4.80 13.90
N VAL A 244 -23.45 -4.08 13.55
CA VAL A 244 -24.57 -3.85 14.45
C VAL A 244 -25.35 -5.16 14.42
N GLU A 245 -25.61 -5.75 15.58
CA GLU A 245 -26.57 -6.86 15.70
C GLU A 245 -27.88 -6.44 15.03
N MET A 246 -28.08 -6.86 13.79
CA MET A 246 -29.34 -6.66 13.10
C MET A 246 -30.34 -7.64 13.72
N ASN A 247 -31.22 -7.11 14.58
CA ASN A 247 -32.44 -7.82 14.94
C ASN A 247 -33.19 -8.17 13.64
N PRO A 248 -33.56 -9.45 13.38
CA PRO A 248 -34.13 -9.88 12.10
C PRO A 248 -35.53 -9.32 11.77
N SER A 249 -36.05 -8.33 12.49
CA SER A 249 -37.50 -8.05 12.54
C SER A 249 -38.01 -6.89 11.69
N GLU A 250 -37.20 -6.20 10.88
CA GLU A 250 -37.70 -5.04 10.09
C GLU A 250 -37.25 -5.02 8.62
N ALA A 251 -37.19 -6.18 7.96
CA ALA A 251 -37.07 -6.25 6.50
C ALA A 251 -38.45 -6.45 5.86
N GLN A 252 -39.35 -5.47 6.01
CA GLN A 252 -40.52 -5.31 5.13
C GLN A 252 -40.48 -3.90 4.52
N GLY A 253 -39.55 -3.70 3.60
CA GLY A 253 -39.57 -2.58 2.67
C GLY A 253 -40.33 -2.99 1.41
N THR A 254 -41.47 -2.34 1.19
CA THR A 254 -42.31 -2.42 0.00
C THR A 254 -41.47 -2.23 -1.27
N SER A 255 -41.67 -3.11 -2.26
CA SER A 255 -41.15 -2.94 -3.61
C SER A 255 -41.86 -1.77 -4.28
N THR A 256 -41.39 -0.55 -4.03
CA THR A 256 -41.67 0.58 -4.91
C THR A 256 -41.03 0.27 -6.26
N SER A 257 -41.83 0.33 -7.33
CA SER A 257 -41.38 0.36 -8.72
C SER A 257 -40.26 1.39 -8.85
N GLY A 258 -39.01 0.92 -8.77
CA GLY A 258 -37.86 1.78 -8.54
C GLY A 258 -37.66 2.70 -9.72
N GLU A 259 -37.83 4.00 -9.49
CA GLU A 259 -37.21 5.00 -10.36
C GLU A 259 -35.74 4.61 -10.53
N ASP A 260 -35.26 4.55 -11.77
CA ASP A 260 -33.84 4.30 -12.02
C ASP A 260 -33.07 5.40 -11.29
N LEU A 261 -32.39 5.07 -10.19
CA LEU A 261 -31.65 6.03 -9.38
C LEU A 261 -30.71 6.87 -10.24
N GLY A 262 -30.15 6.30 -11.31
CA GLY A 262 -29.34 7.08 -12.25
C GLY A 262 -30.15 8.13 -13.01
N ALA A 263 -31.34 7.78 -13.47
CA ALA A 263 -32.26 8.73 -14.11
C ALA A 263 -32.73 9.81 -13.14
N TRP A 264 -33.01 9.45 -11.88
CA TRP A 264 -33.39 10.38 -10.83
C TRP A 264 -32.26 11.37 -10.50
N LEU A 265 -31.02 10.88 -10.32
CA LEU A 265 -29.86 11.74 -10.08
C LEU A 265 -29.62 12.71 -11.25
N SER A 266 -29.71 12.18 -12.47
CA SER A 266 -29.54 12.98 -13.70
C SER A 266 -30.63 14.06 -13.84
N SER A 267 -31.89 13.74 -13.51
CA SER A 267 -33.00 14.70 -13.59
C SER A 267 -32.90 15.83 -12.56
N HIS A 268 -32.15 15.62 -11.48
CA HIS A 268 -31.88 16.63 -10.45
C HIS A 268 -30.53 17.34 -10.65
N GLY A 269 -29.88 17.17 -11.81
CA GLY A 269 -28.61 17.84 -12.14
C GLY A 269 -27.40 17.34 -11.34
N LEU A 270 -27.50 16.18 -10.69
CA LEU A 270 -26.42 15.60 -9.93
C LEU A 270 -25.55 14.75 -10.85
N SER A 271 -24.33 15.19 -11.11
CA SER A 271 -23.37 14.43 -11.92
C SER A 271 -22.72 13.30 -11.11
N TYR A 272 -22.61 12.13 -11.73
CA TYR A 272 -22.08 10.94 -11.06
C TYR A 272 -21.32 10.01 -12.00
N ARG A 273 -20.46 9.18 -11.40
CA ARG A 273 -19.85 7.99 -12.00
C ARG A 273 -20.46 6.73 -11.41
N LYS A 274 -20.84 5.80 -12.28
CA LYS A 274 -21.47 4.53 -11.90
C LYS A 274 -20.45 3.40 -11.93
N LYS A 275 -20.33 2.62 -10.85
CA LYS A 275 -19.46 1.44 -10.79
C LYS A 275 -20.24 0.20 -10.28
N PRO A 276 -19.95 -1.02 -10.77
CA PRO A 276 -20.49 -2.24 -10.16
C PRO A 276 -19.86 -2.43 -8.77
N PHE A 277 -20.65 -2.85 -7.78
CA PHE A 277 -20.17 -3.09 -6.41
C PHE A 277 -21.05 -4.12 -5.68
N ALA A 278 -20.45 -5.16 -5.10
CA ALA A 278 -21.11 -6.18 -4.27
C ALA A 278 -22.45 -6.75 -4.83
N GLY A 279 -22.50 -7.04 -6.14
CA GLY A 279 -23.72 -7.52 -6.81
C GLY A 279 -24.75 -6.43 -7.15
N GLY A 280 -24.50 -5.19 -6.74
CA GLY A 280 -25.25 -3.99 -7.08
C GLY A 280 -24.39 -2.95 -7.82
N ARG A 281 -24.69 -1.68 -7.60
CA ARG A 281 -24.03 -0.53 -8.24
C ARG A 281 -23.86 0.60 -7.24
N ILE A 282 -22.73 1.28 -7.29
CA ILE A 282 -22.47 2.53 -6.55
C ILE A 282 -22.49 3.72 -7.51
N PHE A 283 -23.03 4.85 -7.03
CA PHE A 283 -23.04 6.14 -7.72
C PHE A 283 -22.15 7.10 -6.96
N LEU A 284 -21.02 7.47 -7.57
CA LEU A 284 -20.02 8.37 -7.00
C LEU A 284 -20.23 9.77 -7.56
N PHE A 285 -20.58 10.73 -6.72
CA PHE A 285 -20.78 12.10 -7.19
C PHE A 285 -19.45 12.77 -7.56
N ASP A 286 -19.48 13.63 -8.59
CA ASP A 286 -18.30 14.43 -8.95
C ASP A 286 -18.11 15.61 -7.99
N HIS A 287 -19.20 16.08 -7.38
CA HIS A 287 -19.24 17.14 -6.37
C HIS A 287 -20.16 16.72 -5.22
N CYS A 288 -19.91 17.22 -4.01
CA CYS A 288 -20.80 16.92 -2.90
C CYS A 288 -22.18 17.58 -3.13
N PRO A 289 -23.30 16.85 -3.01
CA PRO A 289 -24.62 17.32 -3.40
C PRO A 289 -25.30 18.23 -2.35
N PHE A 290 -24.62 18.54 -1.24
CA PHE A 290 -25.17 19.28 -0.09
C PHE A 290 -24.53 20.66 0.11
N TRP A 291 -23.91 21.22 -0.94
CA TRP A 291 -23.33 22.56 -0.94
C TRP A 291 -24.36 23.61 -1.35
#